data_AF-A0A523IN00-F1
#
_entry.id   AF-A0A523IN00-F1
#
_cell.length_a   1.000
_cell.length_b   1.000
_cell.length_c   1.000
_cell.angle_alpha   90.00
_cell.angle_beta   90.00
_cell.angle_gamma   90.00
#
_symmetry.space_group_name_H-M   'P 1'
#
loop_
_entity.id
_entity.type
_entity.pdbx_description
1 polymer ?
#
loop_
_entity_poly.entity_id
_entity_poly.type
_entity_poly.pdbx_seq_one_letter_code
_entity_poly.pdbx_strand_id
1 'polypeptide(L)'
;MAKVDMVMPQMGESIAEGTIIKWLKTEGDKVEKDEIILEISTDKVDSEIPSPQAGVIKKLLVPEGETVQVGSVIAHLETEGGGGESAEEAPAEEAPAEEAPAAEPAKVEPAKETAEAISVVVTEPLPAQTQPAVPVPLDGGSLSAVPRTDRTGKKFFSPLVRSIARAEGVNIEELARIDGTGAKGRVTKTDIQAYLDRRSTLVPAAPVPAYAPSAQPEFSDDRVEIIPMDNMRKAIAAHMVQSVQTSPHVFAVSEADMTDLVKFRGQYKDAFLKKIGTKLSYMPFIVEACVKALLDYPLVNSSVDGDKIIRKKYIGIGMAVALENSGLIVPVIKNADSLNIVGLARAINDLASRARIKKLKPAEVQDGTFSITNMGSFGSLMGFPIINQPQVAILGVGVIQKRPMVINEAIAIRDMMYVSLSFDHRIVDGALAGQFLDRIAYYLTNSDTNNIF
;
A
#
# COMPACT_ATOMS: atom_id res chain seq x y z
N MET A 1 -44.99 31.88 11.95
CA MET A 1 -43.91 31.34 11.10
C MET A 1 -42.61 31.47 11.86
N ALA A 2 -42.05 30.36 12.33
CA ALA A 2 -40.78 30.37 13.05
C ALA A 2 -39.66 30.04 12.05
N LYS A 3 -38.72 30.97 11.90
CA LYS A 3 -37.45 30.73 11.22
C LYS A 3 -36.56 29.95 12.17
N VAL A 4 -36.12 28.78 11.75
CA VAL A 4 -35.18 27.94 12.49
C VAL A 4 -33.85 27.97 11.76
N ASP A 5 -32.81 28.40 12.47
CA ASP A 5 -31.45 28.44 11.94
C ASP A 5 -30.86 27.03 12.00
N MET A 6 -30.45 26.53 10.85
CA MET A 6 -29.77 25.24 10.74
C MET A 6 -28.28 25.49 10.92
N VAL A 7 -27.70 24.89 11.95
CA VAL A 7 -26.27 25.02 12.28
C VAL A 7 -25.49 23.78 11.85
N MET A 8 -24.22 23.97 11.53
CA MET A 8 -23.29 22.87 11.27
C MET A 8 -23.13 22.02 12.56
N PRO A 9 -23.54 20.75 12.57
CA PRO A 9 -23.48 19.91 13.77
C PRO A 9 -22.05 19.52 14.14
N GLN A 10 -21.84 19.15 15.41
CA GLN A 10 -20.55 18.68 15.89
C GLN A 10 -20.32 17.22 15.47
N MET A 11 -19.35 16.98 14.59
CA MET A 11 -19.11 15.67 13.96
C MET A 11 -18.00 14.84 14.62
N GLY A 12 -17.56 15.23 15.82
CA GLY A 12 -16.55 14.53 16.63
C GLY A 12 -15.77 15.48 17.54
N GLU A 13 -15.11 14.96 18.58
CA GLU A 13 -14.36 15.78 19.56
C GLU A 13 -13.12 16.49 18.98
N SER A 14 -12.70 16.16 17.75
CA SER A 14 -11.49 16.69 17.11
C SER A 14 -11.69 17.34 15.73
N ILE A 15 -12.94 17.61 15.32
CA ILE A 15 -13.25 18.24 14.02
C ILE A 15 -13.75 19.67 14.25
N ALA A 16 -13.00 20.66 13.77
CA ALA A 16 -13.30 22.08 13.97
C ALA A 16 -14.03 22.74 12.78
N GLU A 17 -13.87 22.19 11.57
CA GLU A 17 -14.43 22.72 10.32
C GLU A 17 -14.76 21.60 9.32
N GLY A 18 -15.65 21.90 8.37
CA GLY A 18 -16.04 20.98 7.30
C GLY A 18 -16.42 21.75 6.02
N THR A 19 -16.10 21.18 4.86
CA THR A 19 -16.37 21.74 3.53
C THR A 19 -17.63 21.13 2.95
N ILE A 20 -18.57 21.94 2.44
CA ILE A 20 -19.78 21.41 1.80
C ILE A 20 -19.41 20.85 0.42
N ILE A 21 -19.62 19.55 0.21
CA ILE A 21 -19.34 18.87 -1.07
C ILE A 21 -20.50 19.11 -2.03
N LYS A 22 -21.73 18.90 -1.54
CA LYS A 22 -22.93 18.90 -2.39
C LYS A 22 -24.20 19.14 -1.58
N TRP A 23 -25.09 19.98 -2.12
CA TRP A 23 -26.46 20.11 -1.64
C TRP A 23 -27.36 19.10 -2.36
N LEU A 24 -28.08 18.28 -1.59
CA LEU A 24 -29.05 17.31 -2.13
C LEU A 24 -30.46 17.92 -2.25
N LYS A 25 -30.68 19.08 -1.63
CA LYS A 25 -31.93 19.85 -1.64
C LYS A 25 -31.65 21.31 -1.97
N THR A 26 -32.58 21.93 -2.68
CA THR A 26 -32.46 23.32 -3.17
C THR A 26 -33.39 24.27 -2.40
N GLU A 27 -33.21 25.57 -2.61
CA GLU A 27 -34.09 26.59 -2.03
C GLU A 27 -35.54 26.38 -2.48
N GLY A 28 -36.46 26.20 -1.53
CA GLY A 28 -37.88 25.94 -1.77
C GLY A 28 -38.31 24.49 -1.55
N ASP A 29 -37.37 23.56 -1.36
CA ASP A 29 -37.71 22.15 -1.16
C ASP A 29 -38.22 21.86 0.26
N LYS A 30 -39.25 21.01 0.34
CA LYS A 30 -39.71 20.42 1.61
C LYS A 30 -38.72 19.33 2.05
N VAL A 31 -38.38 19.37 3.34
CA VAL A 31 -37.53 18.37 4.00
C VAL A 31 -38.25 17.82 5.23
N GLU A 32 -38.16 16.52 5.43
CA GLU A 32 -38.63 15.85 6.63
C GLU A 32 -37.53 15.86 7.71
N LYS A 33 -37.93 15.61 8.96
CA LYS A 33 -36.96 15.45 10.05
C LYS A 33 -36.12 14.19 9.80
N ASP A 34 -34.81 14.28 10.02
CA ASP A 34 -33.82 13.21 9.81
C ASP A 34 -33.57 12.84 8.32
N GLU A 35 -34.12 13.60 7.37
CA GLU A 35 -33.85 13.43 5.93
C GLU A 35 -32.47 14.02 5.57
N ILE A 36 -31.69 13.33 4.72
CA ILE A 36 -30.35 13.78 4.31
C ILE A 36 -30.47 14.95 3.33
N ILE A 37 -29.84 16.07 3.66
CA ILE A 37 -29.99 17.34 2.92
C ILE A 37 -28.70 17.84 2.26
N LEU A 38 -27.54 17.45 2.79
CA LEU A 38 -26.23 17.85 2.26
C LEU A 38 -25.13 16.88 2.67
N GLU A 39 -24.05 16.87 1.88
CA GLU A 39 -22.85 16.08 2.12
C GLU A 39 -21.68 17.02 2.41
N ILE A 40 -20.93 16.75 3.48
CA ILE A 40 -19.74 17.52 3.87
C ILE A 40 -18.49 16.66 3.90
N SER A 41 -17.34 17.26 3.58
CA SER A 41 -16.01 16.66 3.72
C SER A 41 -15.30 17.25 4.92
N THR A 42 -14.71 16.40 5.74
CA THR A 42 -13.83 16.80 6.85
C THR A 42 -12.44 16.22 6.62
N ASP A 43 -11.42 16.65 7.38
CA ASP A 43 -10.04 16.13 7.32
C ASP A 43 -9.93 14.60 7.59
N LYS A 44 -11.03 13.94 7.97
CA LYS A 44 -11.04 12.51 8.32
C LYS A 44 -12.04 11.67 7.55
N VAL A 45 -13.26 12.15 7.30
CA VAL A 45 -14.30 11.40 6.57
C VAL A 45 -15.33 12.36 5.95
N ASP A 46 -15.93 11.96 4.84
CA ASP A 46 -17.15 12.59 4.31
C ASP A 46 -18.35 12.14 5.15
N SER A 47 -19.25 13.06 5.47
CA SER A 47 -20.42 12.81 6.31
C SER A 47 -21.66 13.44 5.72
N GLU A 48 -22.78 12.73 5.80
CA GLU A 48 -24.09 13.21 5.41
C GLU A 48 -24.74 13.91 6.61
N ILE A 49 -25.24 15.13 6.41
CA ILE A 49 -25.94 15.88 7.45
C ILE A 49 -27.46 15.72 7.24
N PRO A 50 -28.19 15.15 8.22
CA PRO A 50 -29.64 15.10 8.19
C PRO A 50 -30.27 16.42 8.65
N SER A 51 -31.51 16.68 8.23
CA SER A 51 -32.28 17.85 8.63
C SER A 51 -32.70 17.74 10.10
N PRO A 52 -32.44 18.76 10.95
CA PRO A 52 -32.79 18.73 12.36
C PRO A 52 -34.31 18.77 12.62
N GLN A 53 -35.12 19.31 11.69
CA GLN A 53 -36.58 19.44 11.78
C GLN A 53 -37.25 19.40 10.40
N ALA A 54 -38.54 19.04 10.36
CA ALA A 54 -39.33 19.12 9.13
C ALA A 54 -39.68 20.58 8.80
N GLY A 55 -39.51 20.98 7.55
CA GLY A 55 -39.75 22.37 7.11
C GLY A 55 -39.42 22.61 5.63
N VAL A 56 -39.43 23.87 5.22
CA VAL A 56 -39.04 24.30 3.87
C VAL A 56 -37.72 25.06 3.93
N ILE A 57 -36.76 24.72 3.06
CA ILE A 57 -35.47 25.42 2.95
C ILE A 57 -35.71 26.78 2.30
N LYS A 58 -35.62 27.87 3.06
CA LYS A 58 -35.94 29.21 2.56
C LYS A 58 -34.74 29.90 1.91
N LYS A 59 -33.54 29.64 2.41
CA LYS A 59 -32.31 30.26 1.90
C LYS A 59 -31.08 29.44 2.29
N LEU A 60 -30.22 29.17 1.32
CA LEU A 60 -28.90 28.58 1.50
C LEU A 60 -27.89 29.72 1.70
N LEU A 61 -27.13 29.68 2.79
CA LEU A 61 -26.16 30.74 3.11
C LEU A 61 -24.75 30.43 2.61
N VAL A 62 -24.48 29.16 2.29
CA VAL A 62 -23.14 28.65 1.98
C VAL A 62 -23.18 27.86 0.66
N PRO A 63 -22.47 28.29 -0.39
CA PRO A 63 -22.37 27.57 -1.65
C PRO A 63 -21.56 26.27 -1.53
N GLU A 64 -21.72 25.39 -2.52
CA GLU A 64 -20.91 24.17 -2.66
C GLU A 64 -19.43 24.52 -2.80
N GLY A 65 -18.56 23.80 -2.08
CA GLY A 65 -17.11 23.99 -2.07
C GLY A 65 -16.56 24.94 -1.00
N GLU A 66 -17.42 25.54 -0.16
CA GLU A 66 -16.99 26.46 0.90
C GLU A 66 -16.82 25.74 2.26
N THR A 67 -15.77 26.10 3.01
CA THR A 67 -15.42 25.54 4.32
C THR A 67 -16.04 26.37 5.45
N VAL A 68 -16.75 25.71 6.37
CA VAL A 68 -17.44 26.35 7.49
C VAL A 68 -17.09 25.70 8.83
N GLN A 69 -17.07 26.51 9.89
CA GLN A 69 -16.76 26.05 11.25
C GLN A 69 -17.98 25.41 11.92
N VAL A 70 -17.73 24.41 12.77
CA VAL A 70 -18.78 23.75 13.57
C VAL A 70 -19.54 24.79 14.41
N GLY A 71 -20.88 24.74 14.37
CA GLY A 71 -21.76 25.71 15.04
C GLY A 71 -22.18 26.91 14.19
N SER A 72 -21.67 27.06 12.95
CA SER A 72 -22.06 28.15 12.04
C SER A 72 -23.42 27.88 11.39
N VAL A 73 -24.22 28.93 11.13
CA VAL A 73 -25.53 28.80 10.46
C VAL A 73 -25.33 28.57 8.96
N ILE A 74 -25.82 27.45 8.45
CA ILE A 74 -25.63 26.98 7.07
C ILE A 74 -26.88 27.16 6.19
N ALA A 75 -28.09 27.15 6.78
CA ALA A 75 -29.33 27.47 6.07
C ALA A 75 -30.43 27.97 7.02
N HIS A 76 -31.46 28.61 6.47
CA HIS A 76 -32.68 28.98 7.21
C HIS A 76 -33.85 28.06 6.81
N LEU A 77 -34.45 27.39 7.79
CA LEU A 77 -35.65 26.58 7.65
C LEU A 77 -36.89 27.36 8.11
N GLU A 78 -38.00 27.24 7.38
CA GLU A 78 -39.29 27.77 7.81
C GLU A 78 -40.18 26.63 8.31
N THR A 79 -40.62 26.73 9.57
CA THR A 79 -41.53 25.77 10.19
C THR A 79 -42.95 26.34 10.28
N GLU A 80 -43.93 25.53 9.92
CA GLU A 80 -45.32 25.73 10.28
C GLU A 80 -45.49 25.36 11.76
N GLY A 81 -45.14 26.27 12.68
CA GLY A 81 -45.43 26.07 14.11
C GLY A 81 -46.95 26.11 14.36
N GLY A 82 -47.55 25.38 15.30
CA GLY A 82 -47.08 24.43 16.30
C GLY A 82 -48.15 24.28 17.39
N GLY A 83 -48.40 23.05 17.87
CA GLY A 83 -49.07 22.76 19.16
C GLY A 83 -50.49 22.17 19.11
N GLY A 84 -50.69 21.04 19.81
CA GLY A 84 -51.98 20.68 20.44
C GLY A 84 -52.67 19.39 19.98
N GLU A 85 -52.64 18.40 20.89
CA GLU A 85 -53.69 17.41 21.21
C GLU A 85 -54.05 16.21 20.29
N SER A 86 -54.04 15.07 20.99
CA SER A 86 -54.70 13.77 20.81
C SER A 86 -56.01 13.71 19.99
N ALA A 87 -56.13 12.70 19.12
CA ALA A 87 -57.34 11.89 18.94
C ALA A 87 -57.06 10.58 18.14
N GLU A 88 -57.67 9.48 18.61
CA GLU A 88 -57.97 8.21 17.92
C GLU A 88 -58.60 8.41 16.52
N GLU A 89 -58.63 7.48 15.55
CA GLU A 89 -59.11 6.10 15.58
C GLU A 89 -58.77 5.35 14.25
N ALA A 90 -59.07 4.05 14.18
CA ALA A 90 -58.53 3.02 13.28
C ALA A 90 -59.28 2.81 11.91
N PRO A 91 -59.28 1.60 11.29
CA PRO A 91 -58.55 1.26 10.06
C PRO A 91 -59.45 1.04 8.83
N ALA A 92 -58.87 1.03 7.63
CA ALA A 92 -59.55 0.52 6.43
C ALA A 92 -58.61 -0.24 5.49
N GLU A 93 -59.19 -1.33 5.00
CA GLU A 93 -58.73 -2.46 4.21
C GLU A 93 -58.75 -2.14 2.72
N GLU A 94 -57.81 -2.68 1.92
CA GLU A 94 -58.11 -3.11 0.54
C GLU A 94 -57.05 -4.09 0.01
N ALA A 95 -57.55 -5.10 -0.69
CA ALA A 95 -56.86 -6.30 -1.15
C ALA A 95 -56.58 -6.22 -2.69
N PRO A 96 -56.23 -7.30 -3.41
CA PRO A 96 -54.99 -7.36 -4.17
C PRO A 96 -55.19 -7.33 -5.70
N ALA A 97 -54.21 -6.82 -6.44
CA ALA A 97 -54.17 -6.92 -7.90
C ALA A 97 -53.18 -8.01 -8.36
N GLU A 98 -53.79 -9.12 -8.77
CA GLU A 98 -53.45 -10.11 -9.79
C GLU A 98 -52.24 -9.85 -10.72
N GLU A 99 -51.29 -10.78 -10.73
CA GLU A 99 -50.32 -10.97 -11.82
C GLU A 99 -50.14 -12.48 -12.10
N ALA A 100 -50.37 -12.86 -13.35
CA ALA A 100 -50.03 -14.17 -13.92
C ALA A 100 -49.79 -14.00 -15.44
N PRO A 101 -49.05 -14.88 -16.13
CA PRO A 101 -48.10 -15.87 -15.64
C PRO A 101 -46.74 -15.89 -16.38
N ALA A 102 -45.87 -16.74 -15.84
CA ALA A 102 -44.54 -17.14 -16.27
C ALA A 102 -44.35 -17.47 -17.76
N ALA A 103 -43.15 -17.14 -18.26
CA ALA A 103 -42.53 -17.78 -19.41
C ALA A 103 -41.32 -18.62 -18.94
N GLU A 104 -41.26 -19.88 -19.39
CA GLU A 104 -40.20 -20.85 -19.14
C GLU A 104 -38.84 -20.43 -19.70
N PRO A 105 -37.73 -20.93 -19.10
CA PRO A 105 -36.37 -20.66 -19.54
C PRO A 105 -36.00 -21.49 -20.78
N ALA A 106 -35.46 -20.81 -21.79
CA ALA A 106 -34.87 -21.44 -22.96
C ALA A 106 -33.60 -22.22 -22.58
N LYS A 107 -33.64 -23.50 -22.91
CA LYS A 107 -32.56 -24.49 -22.90
C LYS A 107 -31.45 -24.06 -23.86
N VAL A 108 -30.23 -23.85 -23.35
CA VAL A 108 -29.01 -23.78 -24.18
C VAL A 108 -28.15 -24.99 -23.85
N GLU A 109 -28.10 -25.93 -24.80
CA GLU A 109 -27.15 -27.05 -24.81
C GLU A 109 -25.75 -26.58 -25.24
N PRO A 110 -24.69 -27.28 -24.81
CA PRO A 110 -23.32 -26.78 -24.80
C PRO A 110 -22.66 -26.86 -26.18
N ALA A 111 -22.06 -25.75 -26.62
CA ALA A 111 -21.21 -25.73 -27.80
C ALA A 111 -19.85 -26.37 -27.48
N LYS A 112 -19.49 -27.35 -28.33
CA LYS A 112 -18.26 -28.12 -28.31
C LYS A 112 -17.01 -27.27 -28.45
N GLU A 113 -16.07 -27.62 -27.58
CA GLU A 113 -14.63 -27.48 -27.68
C GLU A 113 -14.12 -27.81 -29.09
N THR A 114 -13.53 -26.82 -29.76
CA THR A 114 -12.66 -27.04 -30.93
C THR A 114 -11.30 -26.48 -30.57
N ALA A 115 -10.35 -27.40 -30.41
CA ALA A 115 -8.94 -27.08 -30.25
C ALA A 115 -8.41 -26.56 -31.58
N GLU A 116 -8.12 -25.26 -31.67
CA GLU A 116 -7.26 -24.72 -32.71
C GLU A 116 -5.83 -24.61 -32.17
N ALA A 117 -4.95 -25.35 -32.86
CA ALA A 117 -3.53 -25.37 -32.65
C ALA A 117 -2.92 -24.00 -32.97
N ILE A 118 -2.34 -23.35 -31.97
CA ILE A 118 -1.45 -22.21 -32.18
C ILE A 118 -0.08 -22.77 -32.60
N SER A 119 0.21 -22.66 -33.90
CA SER A 119 1.54 -22.87 -34.46
C SER A 119 2.48 -21.75 -33.97
N VAL A 120 3.49 -22.14 -33.20
CA VAL A 120 4.56 -21.26 -32.77
C VAL A 120 5.44 -20.94 -33.99
N VAL A 121 5.35 -19.71 -34.48
CA VAL A 121 6.39 -19.14 -35.35
C VAL A 121 7.59 -18.85 -34.46
N VAL A 122 8.65 -19.64 -34.64
CA VAL A 122 9.98 -19.39 -34.08
C VAL A 122 10.50 -18.12 -34.72
N THR A 123 10.48 -17.02 -33.99
CA THR A 123 11.27 -15.83 -34.32
C THR A 123 12.68 -16.02 -33.76
N GLU A 124 13.63 -16.06 -34.68
CA GLU A 124 15.07 -16.05 -34.45
C GLU A 124 15.46 -14.88 -33.51
N PRO A 125 16.36 -15.10 -32.53
CA PRO A 125 16.81 -14.03 -31.65
C PRO A 125 17.66 -13.02 -32.42
N LEU A 126 17.28 -11.74 -32.33
CA LEU A 126 18.07 -10.60 -32.79
C LEU A 126 19.47 -10.62 -32.14
N PRO A 127 20.54 -10.33 -32.90
CA PRO A 127 21.91 -10.31 -32.37
C PRO A 127 22.10 -9.18 -31.35
N ALA A 128 22.67 -9.54 -30.20
CA ALA A 128 23.09 -8.62 -29.16
C ALA A 128 24.14 -7.63 -29.71
N GLN A 129 23.81 -6.34 -29.72
CA GLN A 129 24.78 -5.28 -29.94
C GLN A 129 25.62 -5.10 -28.68
N THR A 130 26.81 -5.69 -28.69
CA THR A 130 27.89 -5.39 -27.75
C THR A 130 28.37 -3.95 -27.99
N GLN A 131 28.12 -3.06 -27.03
CA GLN A 131 28.89 -1.82 -26.93
C GLN A 131 30.32 -2.16 -26.51
N PRO A 132 31.36 -1.66 -27.21
CA PRO A 132 32.74 -1.92 -26.82
C PRO A 132 33.07 -1.21 -25.51
N ALA A 133 33.52 -1.99 -24.53
CA ALA A 133 34.15 -1.47 -23.33
C ALA A 133 35.39 -0.65 -23.74
N VAL A 134 35.40 0.63 -23.36
CA VAL A 134 36.58 1.49 -23.49
C VAL A 134 37.66 0.91 -22.57
N PRO A 135 38.85 0.54 -23.08
CA PRO A 135 39.93 0.05 -22.24
C PRO A 135 40.48 1.21 -21.40
N VAL A 136 40.43 1.06 -20.08
CA VAL A 136 41.20 1.92 -19.16
C VAL A 136 42.67 1.55 -19.35
N PRO A 137 43.56 2.49 -19.73
CA PRO A 137 44.98 2.21 -19.84
C PRO A 137 45.55 1.86 -18.47
N LEU A 138 46.12 0.67 -18.34
CA LEU A 138 47.04 0.31 -17.28
C LEU A 138 48.39 0.95 -17.60
N ASP A 139 48.54 2.22 -17.22
CA ASP A 139 49.84 2.90 -17.25
C ASP A 139 50.60 2.57 -15.96
N GLY A 140 51.68 1.80 -16.12
CA GLY A 140 52.66 1.56 -15.08
C GLY A 140 53.45 2.84 -14.83
N GLY A 141 53.17 3.50 -13.69
CA GLY A 141 53.89 4.69 -13.27
C GLY A 141 53.86 4.88 -11.76
N SER A 142 54.99 4.59 -11.12
CA SER A 142 55.48 5.13 -9.83
C SER A 142 54.59 5.00 -8.57
N LEU A 143 55.10 4.25 -7.60
CA LEU A 143 54.66 4.25 -6.20
C LEU A 143 54.85 5.64 -5.57
N SER A 144 53.87 6.52 -5.71
CA SER A 144 53.78 7.75 -4.91
C SER A 144 52.54 7.72 -4.00
N ALA A 145 52.84 7.90 -2.71
CA ALA A 145 52.00 7.97 -1.52
C ALA A 145 50.46 8.08 -1.69
N VAL A 146 49.74 7.00 -1.37
CA VAL A 146 48.29 7.03 -1.09
C VAL A 146 48.03 7.85 0.19
N PRO A 147 47.21 8.91 0.17
CA PRO A 147 46.83 9.65 1.38
C PRO A 147 46.00 8.76 2.31
N ARG A 148 46.31 8.73 3.61
CA ARG A 148 45.44 8.05 4.59
C ARG A 148 44.14 8.84 4.76
N THR A 149 43.05 8.20 4.37
CA THR A 149 41.69 8.58 4.74
C THR A 149 41.35 8.07 6.14
N ASP A 150 40.48 8.77 6.86
CA ASP A 150 39.86 8.26 8.07
C ASP A 150 38.81 7.17 7.74
N ARG A 151 38.16 6.56 8.76
CA ARG A 151 37.11 5.53 8.56
C ARG A 151 35.93 6.00 7.70
N THR A 152 35.86 7.29 7.36
CA THR A 152 34.81 7.91 6.54
C THR A 152 35.28 8.32 5.15
N GLY A 153 36.52 7.97 4.76
CA GLY A 153 37.07 8.31 3.44
C GLY A 153 37.63 9.73 3.34
N LYS A 154 37.77 10.48 4.46
CA LYS A 154 38.23 11.88 4.46
C LYS A 154 39.71 12.03 4.84
N LYS A 155 40.41 13.00 4.27
CA LYS A 155 41.84 13.29 4.53
C LYS A 155 42.09 13.46 6.04
N PHE A 156 43.04 12.72 6.61
CA PHE A 156 43.33 12.78 8.05
C PHE A 156 44.13 14.05 8.43
N PHE A 157 43.59 14.86 9.36
CA PHE A 157 44.26 16.04 9.93
C PHE A 157 44.66 15.82 11.40
N SER A 158 45.89 16.22 11.75
CA SER A 158 46.40 16.14 13.12
C SER A 158 45.64 17.08 14.08
N PRO A 159 45.58 16.79 15.39
CA PRO A 159 44.89 17.64 16.37
C PRO A 159 45.35 19.11 16.35
N LEU A 160 46.65 19.35 16.17
CA LEU A 160 47.24 20.69 16.07
C LEU A 160 46.76 21.46 14.83
N VAL A 161 46.65 20.80 13.69
CA VAL A 161 46.16 21.42 12.45
C VAL A 161 44.66 21.72 12.56
N ARG A 162 43.90 20.83 13.18
CA ARG A 162 42.46 21.05 13.47
C ARG A 162 42.24 22.20 14.45
N SER A 163 43.11 22.38 15.46
CA SER A 163 42.99 23.48 16.40
C SER A 163 43.32 24.82 15.74
N ILE A 164 44.37 24.89 14.91
CA ILE A 164 44.71 26.10 14.15
C ILE A 164 43.61 26.44 13.15
N ALA A 165 43.10 25.46 12.40
CA ALA A 165 41.99 25.66 11.46
C ALA A 165 40.74 26.23 12.16
N ARG A 166 40.41 25.72 13.36
CA ARG A 166 39.27 26.23 14.14
C ARG A 166 39.49 27.67 14.63
N ALA A 167 40.70 27.99 15.10
CA ALA A 167 41.03 29.32 15.59
C ALA A 167 40.97 30.38 14.48
N GLU A 168 41.41 29.99 13.28
CA GLU A 168 41.51 30.88 12.11
C GLU A 168 40.28 30.81 11.18
N GLY A 169 39.22 30.11 11.60
CA GLY A 169 37.97 30.00 10.83
C GLY A 169 38.10 29.27 9.48
N VAL A 170 39.04 28.34 9.35
CA VAL A 170 39.19 27.46 8.18
C VAL A 170 38.33 26.22 8.37
N ASN A 171 37.40 25.98 7.44
CA ASN A 171 36.50 24.82 7.53
C ASN A 171 37.18 23.52 7.03
N ILE A 172 36.55 22.37 7.27
CA ILE A 172 37.14 21.05 6.96
C ILE A 172 37.32 20.84 5.45
N GLU A 173 36.46 21.42 4.62
CA GLU A 173 36.51 21.31 3.16
C GLU A 173 37.64 22.16 2.57
N GLU A 174 37.83 23.36 3.11
CA GLU A 174 38.94 24.26 2.80
C GLU A 174 40.27 23.63 3.22
N LEU A 175 40.32 23.02 4.41
CA LEU A 175 41.49 22.30 4.92
C LEU A 175 41.85 21.08 4.07
N ALA A 176 40.87 20.41 3.45
CA ALA A 176 41.10 19.26 2.57
C ALA A 176 41.76 19.63 1.23
N ARG A 177 41.62 20.90 0.80
CA ARG A 177 42.24 21.43 -0.42
C ARG A 177 43.70 21.84 -0.24
N ILE A 178 44.20 21.89 1.00
CA ILE A 178 45.61 22.19 1.27
C ILE A 178 46.47 20.97 0.94
N ASP A 179 47.44 21.16 0.06
CA ASP A 179 48.48 20.17 -0.22
C ASP A 179 49.43 20.05 0.98
N GLY A 180 49.54 18.84 1.51
CA GLY A 180 50.32 18.57 2.71
C GLY A 180 51.75 18.17 2.36
N THR A 181 52.74 18.89 2.87
CA THR A 181 54.17 18.59 2.67
C THR A 181 54.70 17.57 3.68
N GLY A 182 53.90 17.21 4.69
CA GLY A 182 54.27 16.22 5.70
C GLY A 182 54.26 14.78 5.17
N ALA A 183 54.86 13.88 5.95
CA ALA A 183 54.97 12.47 5.60
C ALA A 183 53.63 11.87 5.14
N LYS A 184 53.63 11.28 3.94
CA LYS A 184 52.45 10.69 3.27
C LYS A 184 51.34 11.70 2.94
N GLY A 185 51.71 12.93 2.55
CA GLY A 185 50.77 13.96 2.09
C GLY A 185 49.98 14.65 3.22
N ARG A 186 50.51 14.60 4.45
CA ARG A 186 49.83 15.17 5.63
C ARG A 186 50.00 16.68 5.67
N VAL A 187 48.92 17.40 5.90
CA VAL A 187 48.96 18.85 6.17
C VAL A 187 49.68 19.09 7.50
N THR A 188 50.74 19.90 7.45
CA THR A 188 51.57 20.28 8.59
C THR A 188 51.22 21.69 9.09
N LYS A 189 51.83 22.11 10.21
CA LYS A 189 51.68 23.48 10.73
C LYS A 189 52.17 24.53 9.71
N THR A 190 53.23 24.24 8.98
CA THR A 190 53.77 25.14 7.96
C THR A 190 52.84 25.25 6.76
N ASP A 191 52.16 24.16 6.36
CA ASP A 191 51.22 24.18 5.23
C ASP A 191 49.97 25.01 5.54
N ILE A 192 49.40 24.85 6.74
CA ILE A 192 48.24 25.66 7.14
C ILE A 192 48.62 27.13 7.33
N GLN A 193 49.81 27.45 7.84
CA GLN A 193 50.27 28.82 7.97
C GLN A 193 50.47 29.47 6.58
N ALA A 194 51.15 28.78 5.66
CA ALA A 194 51.34 29.25 4.30
C ALA A 194 50.01 29.42 3.55
N TYR A 195 49.02 28.58 3.84
CA TYR A 195 47.67 28.72 3.32
C TYR A 195 47.00 30.00 3.87
N LEU A 196 47.06 30.23 5.18
CA LEU A 196 46.50 31.42 5.82
C LEU A 196 47.13 32.72 5.28
N ASP A 197 48.44 32.73 5.08
CA ASP A 197 49.17 33.89 4.54
C ASP A 197 48.71 34.23 3.10
N ARG A 198 48.29 33.23 2.32
CA ARG A 198 47.78 33.40 0.94
C ARG A 198 46.26 33.47 0.87
N ARG A 199 45.54 33.22 1.96
CA ARG A 199 44.07 33.11 1.99
C ARG A 199 43.38 34.39 1.51
N SER A 200 43.97 35.56 1.77
CA SER A 200 43.44 36.84 1.28
C SER A 200 43.61 37.06 -0.24
N THR A 201 44.47 36.27 -0.91
CA THR A 201 44.75 36.36 -2.35
C THR A 201 44.07 35.27 -3.17
N LEU A 202 43.51 34.26 -2.49
CA LEU A 202 42.71 33.22 -3.13
C LEU A 202 41.32 33.81 -3.39
N VAL A 203 41.08 34.20 -4.64
CA VAL A 203 39.73 34.52 -5.13
C VAL A 203 38.82 33.35 -4.73
N PRO A 204 37.71 33.58 -4.00
CA PRO A 204 36.80 32.49 -3.67
C PRO A 204 36.43 31.78 -4.97
N ALA A 205 36.63 30.47 -4.99
CA ALA A 205 36.20 29.64 -6.11
C ALA A 205 34.76 30.04 -6.41
N ALA A 206 34.51 30.47 -7.66
CA ALA A 206 33.19 30.84 -8.12
C ALA A 206 32.20 29.78 -7.63
N PRO A 207 31.06 30.16 -7.02
CA PRO A 207 30.10 29.17 -6.58
C PRO A 207 29.84 28.26 -7.75
N VAL A 208 30.15 26.97 -7.56
CA VAL A 208 29.72 25.92 -8.47
C VAL A 208 28.24 26.19 -8.67
N PRO A 209 27.74 26.35 -9.92
CA PRO A 209 26.33 26.60 -10.13
C PRO A 209 25.59 25.52 -9.35
N ALA A 210 24.85 25.94 -8.31
CA ALA A 210 23.90 25.05 -7.68
C ALA A 210 23.08 24.48 -8.84
N TYR A 211 23.00 23.14 -8.92
CA TYR A 211 22.20 22.48 -9.94
C TYR A 211 20.79 23.05 -9.81
N ALA A 212 20.47 24.03 -10.66
CA ALA A 212 19.15 24.63 -10.66
C ALA A 212 18.20 23.48 -10.94
N PRO A 213 17.14 23.28 -10.14
CA PRO A 213 16.14 22.27 -10.45
C PRO A 213 15.72 22.53 -11.90
N SER A 214 15.96 21.54 -12.77
CA SER A 214 15.58 21.63 -14.18
C SER A 214 14.13 22.07 -14.23
N ALA A 215 13.82 23.09 -15.04
CA ALA A 215 12.44 23.53 -15.25
C ALA A 215 11.56 22.29 -15.47
N GLN A 216 10.52 22.15 -14.66
CA GLN A 216 9.56 21.06 -14.83
C GLN A 216 9.00 21.18 -16.25
N PRO A 217 8.92 20.09 -17.02
CA PRO A 217 8.35 20.15 -18.35
C PRO A 217 6.93 20.72 -18.28
N GLU A 218 6.67 21.77 -19.06
CA GLU A 218 5.32 22.31 -19.21
C GLU A 218 4.54 21.38 -20.17
N PHE A 219 3.48 20.77 -19.65
CA PHE A 219 2.61 19.88 -20.42
C PHE A 219 1.46 20.67 -21.06
N SER A 220 1.78 21.56 -22.01
CA SER A 220 0.81 22.44 -22.69
C SER A 220 0.25 21.88 -24.01
N ASP A 221 0.61 20.65 -24.36
CA ASP A 221 0.19 19.98 -25.60
C ASP A 221 -1.26 19.51 -25.47
N ASP A 222 -2.09 19.78 -26.48
CA ASP A 222 -3.52 19.45 -26.53
C ASP A 222 -3.80 17.93 -26.60
N ARG A 223 -2.77 17.13 -26.87
CA ARG A 223 -2.81 15.66 -26.80
C ARG A 223 -2.54 15.14 -25.39
N VAL A 224 -2.25 16.01 -24.43
CA VAL A 224 -1.97 15.66 -23.04
C VAL A 224 -3.14 16.01 -22.15
N GLU A 225 -3.77 14.99 -21.57
CA GLU A 225 -4.76 15.15 -20.53
C GLU A 225 -4.08 15.11 -19.16
N ILE A 226 -4.27 16.16 -18.35
CA ILE A 226 -3.78 16.22 -16.98
C ILE A 226 -4.92 15.83 -16.03
N ILE A 227 -4.82 14.62 -15.46
CA ILE A 227 -5.77 14.12 -14.46
C ILE A 227 -5.18 14.38 -13.06
N PRO A 228 -5.77 15.27 -12.24
CA PRO A 228 -5.28 15.51 -10.89
C PRO A 228 -5.49 14.29 -9.99
N MET A 229 -4.51 13.99 -9.14
CA MET A 229 -4.64 12.92 -8.15
C MET A 229 -5.62 13.31 -7.05
N ASP A 230 -6.53 12.40 -6.69
CA ASP A 230 -7.33 12.50 -5.49
C ASP A 230 -6.47 12.38 -4.20
N ASN A 231 -7.05 12.73 -3.05
CA ASN A 231 -6.34 12.74 -1.76
C ASN A 231 -5.87 11.35 -1.32
N MET A 232 -6.66 10.31 -1.59
CA MET A 232 -6.30 8.93 -1.26
C MET A 232 -5.08 8.47 -2.05
N ARG A 233 -5.04 8.77 -3.36
CA ARG A 233 -3.92 8.47 -4.26
C ARG A 233 -2.66 9.21 -3.85
N LYS A 234 -2.77 10.48 -3.46
CA LYS A 234 -1.64 11.26 -2.90
C LYS A 234 -1.09 10.62 -1.63
N ALA A 235 -1.97 10.21 -0.70
CA ALA A 235 -1.57 9.55 0.54
C ALA A 235 -0.90 8.19 0.28
N ILE A 236 -1.45 7.37 -0.61
CA ILE A 236 -0.84 6.09 -1.04
C ILE A 236 0.54 6.34 -1.66
N ALA A 237 0.66 7.32 -2.57
CA ALA A 237 1.92 7.64 -3.22
C ALA A 237 3.00 8.06 -2.21
N ALA A 238 2.67 8.96 -1.28
CA ALA A 238 3.57 9.38 -0.21
C ALA A 238 4.01 8.18 0.65
N HIS A 239 3.08 7.31 1.05
CA HIS A 239 3.36 6.14 1.87
C HIS A 239 4.25 5.10 1.15
N MET A 240 3.99 4.83 -0.14
CA MET A 240 4.80 3.89 -0.92
C MET A 240 6.22 4.41 -1.17
N VAL A 241 6.37 5.70 -1.49
CA VAL A 241 7.68 6.34 -1.61
C VAL A 241 8.43 6.29 -0.29
N GLN A 242 7.77 6.60 0.83
CA GLN A 242 8.35 6.49 2.16
C GLN A 242 8.83 5.05 2.43
N SER A 243 8.05 4.03 2.08
CA SER A 243 8.44 2.63 2.28
C SER A 243 9.73 2.27 1.53
N VAL A 244 9.82 2.62 0.25
CA VAL A 244 11.01 2.34 -0.57
C VAL A 244 12.23 3.11 -0.07
N GLN A 245 12.05 4.35 0.38
CA GLN A 245 13.14 5.14 0.97
C GLN A 245 13.58 4.62 2.34
N THR A 246 12.66 4.03 3.11
CA THR A 246 12.91 3.56 4.47
C THR A 246 13.55 2.17 4.49
N SER A 247 13.05 1.25 3.65
CA SER A 247 13.46 -0.15 3.65
C SER A 247 14.24 -0.49 2.39
N PRO A 248 15.49 -0.98 2.51
CA PRO A 248 16.19 -1.62 1.40
C PRO A 248 15.48 -2.92 1.02
N HIS A 249 14.68 -2.89 -0.04
CA HIS A 249 13.91 -4.05 -0.50
C HIS A 249 14.82 -5.05 -1.20
N VAL A 250 14.76 -6.30 -0.78
CA VAL A 250 15.28 -7.45 -1.52
C VAL A 250 14.17 -8.45 -1.75
N PHE A 251 14.29 -9.21 -2.83
CA PHE A 251 13.26 -10.09 -3.33
C PHE A 251 13.76 -11.53 -3.36
N ALA A 252 12.88 -12.45 -2.96
CA ALA A 252 13.09 -13.88 -3.11
C ALA A 252 11.86 -14.52 -3.74
N VAL A 253 12.04 -15.65 -4.42
CA VAL A 253 10.97 -16.40 -5.07
C VAL A 253 11.15 -17.88 -4.78
N SER A 254 10.05 -18.56 -4.50
CA SER A 254 9.96 -20.01 -4.45
C SER A 254 8.72 -20.48 -5.20
N GLU A 255 8.56 -21.79 -5.34
CA GLU A 255 7.42 -22.42 -5.98
C GLU A 255 6.73 -23.37 -4.99
N ALA A 256 5.41 -23.36 -4.96
CA ALA A 256 4.60 -24.29 -4.21
C ALA A 256 3.84 -25.22 -5.16
N ASP A 257 3.89 -26.53 -4.90
CA ASP A 257 2.98 -27.49 -5.54
C ASP A 257 1.63 -27.41 -4.81
N MET A 258 0.60 -26.94 -5.52
CA MET A 258 -0.76 -26.75 -5.03
C MET A 258 -1.69 -27.89 -5.47
N THR A 259 -1.17 -28.93 -6.15
CA THR A 259 -1.95 -30.00 -6.79
C THR A 259 -2.98 -30.61 -5.84
N ASP A 260 -2.59 -30.94 -4.61
CA ASP A 260 -3.49 -31.62 -3.68
C ASP A 260 -4.52 -30.65 -3.07
N LEU A 261 -4.16 -29.38 -2.85
CA LEU A 261 -5.11 -28.33 -2.48
C LEU A 261 -6.12 -28.04 -3.60
N VAL A 262 -5.69 -28.06 -4.87
CA VAL A 262 -6.58 -27.89 -6.03
C VAL A 262 -7.58 -29.05 -6.11
N LYS A 263 -7.12 -30.29 -5.98
CA LYS A 263 -8.00 -31.47 -5.92
C LYS A 263 -8.98 -31.38 -4.76
N PHE A 264 -8.48 -31.10 -3.55
CA PHE A 264 -9.29 -30.99 -2.34
C PHE A 264 -10.37 -29.91 -2.52
N ARG A 265 -9.99 -28.69 -2.89
CA ARG A 265 -10.95 -27.62 -3.10
C ARG A 265 -11.97 -27.98 -4.19
N GLY A 266 -11.53 -28.59 -5.28
CA GLY A 266 -12.40 -29.05 -6.36
C GLY A 266 -13.49 -30.00 -5.88
N GLN A 267 -13.16 -30.93 -4.98
CA GLN A 267 -14.08 -31.91 -4.42
C GLN A 267 -15.00 -31.33 -3.35
N TYR A 268 -14.50 -30.41 -2.52
CA TYR A 268 -15.12 -30.06 -1.25
C TYR A 268 -15.72 -28.66 -1.17
N LYS A 269 -15.44 -27.75 -2.13
CA LYS A 269 -15.89 -26.35 -2.09
C LYS A 269 -17.41 -26.19 -1.91
N ASP A 270 -18.22 -27.04 -2.55
CA ASP A 270 -19.67 -26.91 -2.57
C ASP A 270 -20.28 -27.45 -1.27
N ALA A 271 -19.75 -28.58 -0.77
CA ALA A 271 -20.08 -29.12 0.54
C ALA A 271 -19.68 -28.15 1.67
N PHE A 272 -18.51 -27.52 1.56
CA PHE A 272 -18.05 -26.49 2.48
C PHE A 272 -19.01 -25.30 2.51
N LEU A 273 -19.40 -24.78 1.34
CA LEU A 273 -20.34 -23.68 1.23
C LEU A 273 -21.68 -24.04 1.88
N LYS A 274 -22.21 -25.23 1.60
CA LYS A 274 -23.48 -25.71 2.16
C LYS A 274 -23.45 -25.88 3.69
N LYS A 275 -22.35 -26.41 4.24
CA LYS A 275 -22.22 -26.72 5.68
C LYS A 275 -21.82 -25.48 6.50
N ILE A 276 -20.91 -24.66 6.00
CA ILE A 276 -20.26 -23.58 6.74
C ILE A 276 -20.87 -22.20 6.43
N GLY A 277 -21.51 -22.06 5.26
CA GLY A 277 -22.12 -20.80 4.80
C GLY A 277 -21.12 -19.81 4.20
N THR A 278 -19.90 -20.23 3.83
CA THR A 278 -18.89 -19.36 3.24
C THR A 278 -18.12 -20.07 2.12
N LYS A 279 -17.56 -19.34 1.15
CA LYS A 279 -16.87 -19.93 0.00
C LYS A 279 -15.48 -20.41 0.39
N LEU A 280 -15.12 -21.63 0.01
CA LEU A 280 -13.74 -22.12 0.12
C LEU A 280 -12.90 -21.61 -1.05
N SER A 281 -11.92 -20.76 -0.78
CA SER A 281 -10.89 -20.33 -1.74
C SER A 281 -9.53 -20.93 -1.36
N TYR A 282 -8.46 -20.61 -2.10
CA TYR A 282 -7.10 -20.99 -1.72
C TYR A 282 -6.50 -20.08 -0.63
N MET A 283 -7.06 -18.87 -0.45
CA MET A 283 -6.52 -17.88 0.48
C MET A 283 -6.46 -18.34 1.95
N PRO A 284 -7.45 -19.07 2.52
CA PRO A 284 -7.34 -19.60 3.88
C PRO A 284 -6.11 -20.47 4.08
N PHE A 285 -5.77 -21.32 3.11
CA PHE A 285 -4.58 -22.20 3.17
C PHE A 285 -3.29 -21.39 3.04
N ILE A 286 -3.27 -20.38 2.17
CA ILE A 286 -2.11 -19.48 2.01
C ILE A 286 -1.87 -18.67 3.29
N VAL A 287 -2.93 -18.13 3.89
CA VAL A 287 -2.85 -17.41 5.15
C VAL A 287 -2.39 -18.34 6.28
N GLU A 288 -2.95 -19.55 6.37
CA GLU A 288 -2.55 -20.53 7.38
C GLU A 288 -1.07 -20.92 7.24
N ALA A 289 -0.61 -21.24 6.03
CA ALA A 289 0.79 -21.56 5.75
C ALA A 289 1.73 -20.39 6.12
N CYS A 290 1.33 -19.16 5.80
CA CYS A 290 2.06 -17.96 6.17
C CYS A 290 2.11 -17.77 7.69
N VAL A 291 0.99 -17.96 8.39
CA VAL A 291 0.92 -17.87 9.86
C VAL A 291 1.84 -18.90 10.51
N LYS A 292 1.79 -20.18 10.07
CA LYS A 292 2.68 -21.23 10.57
C LYS A 292 4.15 -20.89 10.33
N ALA A 293 4.50 -20.40 9.14
CA ALA A 293 5.86 -19.96 8.85
C ALA A 293 6.30 -18.76 9.70
N LEU A 294 5.39 -17.82 10.02
CA LEU A 294 5.69 -16.67 10.89
C LEU A 294 5.93 -17.11 12.34
N LEU A 295 5.29 -18.20 12.79
CA LEU A 295 5.56 -18.80 14.10
C LEU A 295 6.94 -19.48 14.13
N ASP A 296 7.33 -20.14 13.04
CA ASP A 296 8.66 -20.78 12.90
C ASP A 296 9.78 -19.74 12.78
N TYR A 297 9.52 -18.62 12.09
CA TYR A 297 10.48 -17.54 11.82
C TYR A 297 9.99 -16.19 12.36
N PRO A 298 9.91 -16.02 13.68
CA PRO A 298 9.25 -14.87 14.31
C PRO A 298 9.96 -13.54 14.07
N LEU A 299 11.21 -13.54 13.58
CA LEU A 299 11.91 -12.30 13.22
C LEU A 299 11.28 -11.62 12.00
N VAL A 300 10.68 -12.38 11.08
CA VAL A 300 9.96 -11.83 9.91
C VAL A 300 8.69 -11.07 10.35
N ASN A 301 8.13 -11.42 11.52
CA ASN A 301 6.99 -10.72 12.13
C ASN A 301 7.44 -9.53 12.99
N SER A 302 8.24 -8.60 12.42
CA SER A 302 8.85 -7.48 13.15
C SER A 302 8.65 -6.13 12.49
N SER A 303 9.05 -5.04 13.15
CA SER A 303 9.28 -3.70 12.57
C SER A 303 10.63 -3.18 13.04
N VAL A 304 11.14 -2.16 12.35
CA VAL A 304 12.36 -1.45 12.72
C VAL A 304 11.98 -0.06 13.22
N ASP A 305 12.47 0.30 14.41
CA ASP A 305 12.35 1.63 14.99
C ASP A 305 13.74 2.12 15.43
N GLY A 306 14.36 3.00 14.65
CA GLY A 306 15.74 3.42 14.84
C GLY A 306 16.70 2.23 14.80
N ASP A 307 17.36 1.97 15.93
CA ASP A 307 18.29 0.84 16.13
C ASP A 307 17.62 -0.39 16.79
N LYS A 308 16.30 -0.37 16.96
CA LYS A 308 15.54 -1.43 17.63
C LYS A 308 14.75 -2.27 16.66
N ILE A 309 14.72 -3.57 16.93
CA ILE A 309 13.81 -4.53 16.30
C ILE A 309 12.62 -4.73 17.22
N ILE A 310 11.43 -4.36 16.75
CA ILE A 310 10.17 -4.54 17.46
C ILE A 310 9.50 -5.82 16.94
N ARG A 311 9.77 -6.93 17.62
CA ARG A 311 9.18 -8.24 17.30
C ARG A 311 7.76 -8.36 17.85
N LYS A 312 6.78 -8.67 17.00
CA LYS A 312 5.39 -8.83 17.41
C LYS A 312 5.12 -10.29 17.76
N LYS A 313 4.43 -10.50 18.88
CA LYS A 313 4.02 -11.84 19.35
C LYS A 313 2.66 -12.27 18.83
N TYR A 314 1.83 -11.31 18.42
CA TYR A 314 0.57 -11.56 17.74
C TYR A 314 0.78 -11.52 16.22
N ILE A 315 -0.07 -12.21 15.47
CA ILE A 315 0.00 -12.23 14.00
C ILE A 315 -1.27 -11.58 13.43
N GLY A 316 -1.09 -10.42 12.82
CA GLY A 316 -2.12 -9.73 12.05
C GLY A 316 -1.79 -9.79 10.56
N ILE A 317 -2.63 -10.46 9.77
CA ILE A 317 -2.40 -10.62 8.33
C ILE A 317 -3.20 -9.57 7.56
N GLY A 318 -2.51 -8.57 7.03
CA GLY A 318 -3.05 -7.65 6.04
C GLY A 318 -3.26 -8.38 4.71
N MET A 319 -4.48 -8.36 4.17
CA MET A 319 -4.78 -8.96 2.88
C MET A 319 -5.16 -7.86 1.90
N ALA A 320 -4.38 -7.71 0.84
CA ALA A 320 -4.64 -6.71 -0.17
C ALA A 320 -5.91 -7.05 -0.97
N VAL A 321 -6.87 -6.11 -1.02
CA VAL A 321 -8.12 -6.24 -1.76
C VAL A 321 -8.19 -5.11 -2.78
N ALA A 322 -8.28 -5.47 -4.06
CA ALA A 322 -8.52 -4.52 -5.14
C ALA A 322 -9.97 -4.02 -5.09
N LEU A 323 -10.12 -2.70 -5.18
CA LEU A 323 -11.40 -2.01 -5.29
C LEU A 323 -11.62 -1.65 -6.75
N GLU A 324 -12.83 -1.90 -7.28
CA GLU A 324 -13.12 -1.84 -8.72
C GLU A 324 -12.70 -0.52 -9.39
N ASN A 325 -12.83 0.62 -8.69
CA ASN A 325 -12.52 1.95 -9.25
C ASN A 325 -11.69 2.86 -8.31
N SER A 326 -11.17 2.33 -7.20
CA SER A 326 -10.60 3.16 -6.12
C SER A 326 -9.25 2.66 -5.59
N GLY A 327 -8.58 1.78 -6.32
CA GLY A 327 -7.24 1.33 -5.96
C GLY A 327 -7.26 0.12 -5.03
N LEU A 328 -6.48 0.17 -3.95
CA LEU A 328 -6.18 -0.98 -3.11
C LEU A 328 -6.41 -0.63 -1.63
N ILE A 329 -7.05 -1.53 -0.89
CA ILE A 329 -7.17 -1.44 0.57
C ILE A 329 -6.66 -2.74 1.20
N VAL A 330 -6.10 -2.65 2.40
CA VAL A 330 -5.47 -3.80 3.09
C VAL A 330 -6.16 -4.03 4.43
N PRO A 331 -7.34 -4.67 4.46
CA PRO A 331 -7.93 -5.13 5.71
C PRO A 331 -7.04 -6.18 6.40
N VAL A 332 -7.12 -6.21 7.74
CA VAL A 332 -6.27 -7.04 8.59
C VAL A 332 -7.10 -8.11 9.28
N ILE A 333 -6.73 -9.37 9.07
CA ILE A 333 -7.19 -10.51 9.85
C ILE A 333 -6.43 -10.48 11.18
N LYS A 334 -7.09 -10.05 12.25
CA LYS A 334 -6.50 -9.97 13.60
C LYS A 334 -6.37 -11.36 14.23
N ASN A 335 -5.31 -11.58 14.99
CA ASN A 335 -5.03 -12.84 15.70
C ASN A 335 -5.15 -14.07 14.78
N ALA A 336 -4.57 -13.98 13.58
CA ALA A 336 -4.69 -15.02 12.56
C ALA A 336 -4.11 -16.38 13.02
N ASP A 337 -3.18 -16.36 13.98
CA ASP A 337 -2.62 -17.51 14.69
C ASP A 337 -3.61 -18.28 15.56
N SER A 338 -4.75 -17.67 15.89
CA SER A 338 -5.82 -18.32 16.67
C SER A 338 -6.92 -18.95 15.81
N LEU A 339 -6.85 -18.79 14.48
CA LEU A 339 -7.93 -19.19 13.57
C LEU A 339 -7.58 -20.48 12.83
N ASN A 340 -8.54 -21.41 12.76
CA ASN A 340 -8.48 -22.54 11.85
C ASN A 340 -8.94 -22.16 10.43
N ILE A 341 -8.89 -23.08 9.47
CA ILE A 341 -9.30 -22.82 8.08
C ILE A 341 -10.72 -22.28 7.95
N VAL A 342 -11.67 -22.75 8.76
CA VAL A 342 -13.05 -22.23 8.77
C VAL A 342 -13.10 -20.77 9.24
N GLY A 343 -12.40 -20.46 10.33
CA GLY A 343 -12.28 -19.10 10.85
C GLY A 343 -11.61 -18.15 9.86
N LEU A 344 -10.51 -18.59 9.24
CA LEU A 344 -9.81 -17.85 8.20
C LEU A 344 -10.69 -17.61 6.98
N ALA A 345 -11.41 -18.63 6.49
CA ALA A 345 -12.31 -18.50 5.35
C ALA A 345 -13.42 -17.48 5.60
N ARG A 346 -14.02 -17.50 6.80
CA ARG A 346 -15.03 -16.50 7.20
C ARG A 346 -14.45 -15.10 7.25
N ALA A 347 -13.32 -14.92 7.93
CA ALA A 347 -12.67 -13.61 8.07
C ALA A 347 -12.25 -13.02 6.72
N ILE A 348 -11.62 -13.84 5.87
CA ILE A 348 -11.17 -13.45 4.52
C ILE A 348 -12.36 -13.00 3.67
N ASN A 349 -13.42 -13.81 3.61
CA ASN A 349 -14.57 -13.52 2.76
C ASN A 349 -15.36 -12.30 3.27
N ASP A 350 -15.54 -12.17 4.58
CA ASP A 350 -16.20 -11.02 5.21
C ASP A 350 -15.44 -9.72 4.94
N LEU A 351 -14.14 -9.68 5.28
CA LEU A 351 -13.31 -8.49 5.07
C LEU A 351 -13.21 -8.12 3.58
N ALA A 352 -13.06 -9.11 2.69
CA ALA A 352 -13.01 -8.84 1.25
C ALA A 352 -14.36 -8.33 0.71
N SER A 353 -15.49 -8.84 1.21
CA SER A 353 -16.80 -8.34 0.82
C SER A 353 -16.98 -6.90 1.30
N ARG A 354 -16.73 -6.64 2.58
CA ARG A 354 -16.87 -5.30 3.19
C ARG A 354 -15.89 -4.28 2.62
N ALA A 355 -14.68 -4.68 2.23
CA ALA A 355 -13.74 -3.85 1.50
C ALA A 355 -14.34 -3.32 0.20
N ARG A 356 -14.88 -4.22 -0.65
CA ARG A 356 -15.45 -3.86 -1.96
C ARG A 356 -16.65 -2.93 -1.85
N ILE A 357 -17.49 -3.12 -0.83
CA ILE A 357 -18.66 -2.26 -0.58
C ILE A 357 -18.37 -1.08 0.36
N LYS A 358 -17.08 -0.79 0.64
CA LYS A 358 -16.62 0.32 1.49
C LYS A 358 -17.21 0.36 2.91
N LYS A 359 -17.43 -0.82 3.51
CA LYS A 359 -17.95 -1.00 4.88
C LYS A 359 -16.90 -1.53 5.86
N LEU A 360 -15.63 -1.22 5.63
CA LEU A 360 -14.57 -1.51 6.61
C LEU A 360 -14.57 -0.44 7.71
N LYS A 361 -14.32 -0.87 8.94
CA LYS A 361 -14.08 0.01 10.07
C LYS A 361 -12.62 0.46 10.05
N PRO A 362 -12.28 1.67 10.54
CA PRO A 362 -10.90 2.14 10.60
C PRO A 362 -9.95 1.18 11.32
N ALA A 363 -10.40 0.55 12.41
CA ALA A 363 -9.59 -0.41 13.16
C ALA A 363 -9.28 -1.71 12.39
N GLU A 364 -9.95 -1.99 11.27
CA GLU A 364 -9.76 -3.19 10.46
C GLU A 364 -8.73 -3.01 9.36
N VAL A 365 -8.19 -1.80 9.16
CA VAL A 365 -7.08 -1.52 8.22
C VAL A 365 -5.79 -1.13 8.95
N GLN A 366 -5.76 -1.33 10.27
CA GLN A 366 -4.64 -0.99 11.15
C GLN A 366 -4.07 -2.24 11.83
N ASP A 367 -2.89 -2.09 12.42
CA ASP A 367 -2.19 -3.10 13.24
C ASP A 367 -1.83 -4.42 12.54
N GLY A 368 -1.76 -4.42 11.20
CA GLY A 368 -1.21 -5.55 10.44
C GLY A 368 0.28 -5.72 10.73
N THR A 369 0.72 -6.94 11.01
CA THR A 369 2.13 -7.26 11.29
C THR A 369 2.85 -7.85 10.08
N PHE A 370 2.09 -8.44 9.15
CA PHE A 370 2.56 -8.97 7.88
C PHE A 370 1.47 -8.80 6.82
N SER A 371 1.83 -8.71 5.54
CA SER A 371 0.87 -8.53 4.45
C SER A 371 0.98 -9.61 3.38
N ILE A 372 -0.14 -9.92 2.74
CA ILE A 372 -0.24 -10.81 1.58
C ILE A 372 -0.98 -10.08 0.47
N THR A 373 -0.45 -10.15 -0.74
CA THR A 373 -1.12 -9.70 -1.95
C THR A 373 -1.24 -10.83 -2.96
N ASN A 374 -2.42 -10.96 -3.56
CA ASN A 374 -2.71 -11.98 -4.56
C ASN A 374 -2.83 -11.32 -5.93
N MET A 375 -1.83 -11.58 -6.78
CA MET A 375 -1.82 -11.11 -8.17
C MET A 375 -2.26 -12.21 -9.14
N GLY A 376 -2.35 -13.46 -8.67
CA GLY A 376 -2.83 -14.59 -9.43
C GLY A 376 -4.29 -14.48 -9.86
N SER A 377 -5.12 -13.72 -9.15
CA SER A 377 -6.49 -13.41 -9.58
C SER A 377 -6.54 -12.60 -10.88
N PHE A 378 -5.45 -11.93 -11.24
CA PHE A 378 -5.29 -11.19 -12.50
C PHE A 378 -4.48 -11.97 -13.56
N GLY A 379 -4.18 -13.25 -13.30
CA GLY A 379 -3.36 -14.08 -14.19
C GLY A 379 -1.85 -13.82 -14.10
N SER A 380 -1.38 -12.99 -13.16
CA SER A 380 0.05 -12.73 -13.00
C SER A 380 0.77 -13.96 -12.45
N LEU A 381 1.90 -14.31 -13.06
CA LEU A 381 2.75 -15.42 -12.61
C LEU A 381 3.38 -15.14 -11.26
N MET A 382 3.90 -13.94 -11.06
CA MET A 382 4.55 -13.50 -9.83
C MET A 382 4.56 -11.97 -9.79
N GLY A 383 4.79 -11.40 -8.61
CA GLY A 383 5.05 -9.97 -8.51
C GLY A 383 5.74 -9.61 -7.21
N PHE A 384 6.33 -8.43 -7.19
CA PHE A 384 7.22 -7.98 -6.13
C PHE A 384 6.63 -6.74 -5.47
N PRO A 385 5.71 -6.91 -4.50
CA PRO A 385 5.02 -5.78 -3.91
C PRO A 385 5.96 -4.94 -3.03
N ILE A 386 5.64 -3.65 -2.92
CA ILE A 386 6.31 -2.75 -1.97
C ILE A 386 5.82 -3.10 -0.56
N ILE A 387 6.75 -3.12 0.40
CA ILE A 387 6.45 -3.42 1.80
C ILE A 387 5.49 -2.37 2.37
N ASN A 388 4.48 -2.82 3.10
CA ASN A 388 3.55 -1.92 3.79
C ASN A 388 4.16 -1.52 5.15
N GLN A 389 4.75 -0.32 5.25
CA GLN A 389 5.34 0.15 6.52
C GLN A 389 4.29 0.16 7.65
N PRO A 390 4.69 -0.14 8.90
CA PRO A 390 6.05 -0.40 9.39
C PRO A 390 6.46 -1.89 9.32
N GLN A 391 5.78 -2.73 8.53
CA GLN A 391 6.13 -4.14 8.39
C GLN A 391 7.50 -4.30 7.73
N VAL A 392 8.12 -5.47 7.87
CA VAL A 392 9.44 -5.78 7.29
C VAL A 392 9.37 -6.72 6.10
N ALA A 393 8.21 -7.26 5.79
CA ALA A 393 8.03 -8.17 4.67
C ALA A 393 6.57 -8.22 4.18
N ILE A 394 6.40 -8.59 2.91
CA ILE A 394 5.12 -8.80 2.25
C ILE A 394 5.23 -9.99 1.29
N LEU A 395 4.24 -10.88 1.32
CA LEU A 395 4.15 -12.04 0.44
C LEU A 395 3.31 -11.71 -0.80
N GLY A 396 3.86 -11.94 -1.98
CA GLY A 396 3.13 -12.01 -3.24
C GLY A 396 2.80 -13.46 -3.59
N VAL A 397 1.56 -13.70 -4.01
CA VAL A 397 1.15 -15.00 -4.58
C VAL A 397 0.67 -14.85 -6.02
N GLY A 398 1.14 -15.74 -6.87
CA GLY A 398 0.85 -15.79 -8.29
C GLY A 398 -0.35 -16.65 -8.66
N VAL A 399 -0.57 -16.79 -9.97
CA VAL A 399 -1.60 -17.68 -10.52
C VAL A 399 -1.24 -19.14 -10.28
N ILE A 400 -2.25 -19.96 -10.00
CA ILE A 400 -2.11 -21.42 -9.98
C ILE A 400 -2.33 -21.93 -11.40
N GLN A 401 -1.30 -22.54 -11.99
CA GLN A 401 -1.39 -23.06 -13.35
C GLN A 401 -0.73 -24.44 -13.49
N LYS A 402 -1.24 -25.23 -14.44
CA LYS A 402 -0.68 -26.53 -14.77
C LYS A 402 0.70 -26.38 -15.39
N ARG A 403 1.70 -27.07 -14.85
CA ARG A 403 3.07 -27.11 -15.39
C ARG A 403 3.60 -28.54 -15.40
N PRO A 404 4.40 -28.94 -16.41
CA PRO A 404 5.13 -30.20 -16.40
C PRO A 404 6.27 -30.11 -15.39
N MET A 405 6.27 -30.99 -14.39
CA MET A 405 7.30 -31.07 -13.35
C MET A 405 7.94 -32.47 -13.36
N VAL A 406 9.24 -32.55 -13.13
CA VAL A 406 9.94 -33.83 -12.95
C VAL A 406 9.81 -34.28 -11.50
N ILE A 407 9.24 -35.46 -11.27
CA ILE A 407 9.03 -36.06 -9.95
C ILE A 407 9.39 -37.54 -10.05
N ASN A 408 10.31 -38.01 -9.19
CA ASN A 408 10.79 -39.40 -9.20
C ASN A 408 11.18 -39.88 -10.61
N GLU A 409 11.96 -39.06 -11.33
CA GLU A 409 12.43 -39.32 -12.70
C GLU A 409 11.32 -39.39 -13.79
N ALA A 410 10.07 -39.05 -13.45
CA ALA A 410 8.96 -38.99 -14.40
C ALA A 410 8.41 -37.56 -14.55
N ILE A 411 7.88 -37.24 -15.73
CA ILE A 411 7.17 -35.96 -15.96
C ILE A 411 5.72 -36.13 -15.51
N ALA A 412 5.28 -35.27 -14.59
CA ALA A 412 3.90 -35.18 -14.12
C ALA A 412 3.35 -33.75 -14.30
N ILE A 413 2.07 -33.63 -14.61
CA ILE A 413 1.39 -32.34 -14.63
C ILE A 413 1.02 -31.96 -13.19
N ARG A 414 1.48 -30.80 -12.73
CA ARG A 414 1.20 -30.27 -11.40
C ARG A 414 0.56 -28.90 -11.46
N ASP A 415 -0.33 -28.62 -10.53
CA ASP A 415 -0.90 -27.29 -10.36
C ASP A 415 0.06 -26.49 -9.47
N MET A 416 0.83 -25.59 -10.06
CA MET A 416 1.94 -24.91 -9.40
C MET A 416 1.65 -23.42 -9.21
N MET A 417 2.22 -22.84 -8.16
CA MET A 417 2.10 -21.42 -7.82
C MET A 417 3.46 -20.84 -7.44
N TYR A 418 3.81 -19.67 -7.98
CA TYR A 418 4.94 -18.91 -7.45
C TYR A 418 4.54 -18.18 -6.16
N VAL A 419 5.45 -18.20 -5.19
CA VAL A 419 5.39 -17.39 -3.98
C VAL A 419 6.61 -16.48 -3.95
N SER A 420 6.38 -15.17 -3.90
CA SER A 420 7.43 -14.15 -3.89
C SER A 420 7.42 -13.40 -2.56
N LEU A 421 8.59 -13.06 -2.04
CA LEU A 421 8.73 -12.27 -0.82
C LEU A 421 9.51 -11.00 -1.13
N SER A 422 8.95 -9.86 -0.79
CA SER A 422 9.71 -8.62 -0.64
C SER A 422 10.01 -8.42 0.84
N PHE A 423 11.26 -8.15 1.19
CA PHE A 423 11.67 -8.02 2.59
C PHE A 423 12.71 -6.90 2.79
N ASP A 424 12.72 -6.35 4.01
CA ASP A 424 13.63 -5.31 4.45
C ASP A 424 14.98 -5.92 4.87
N HIS A 425 16.01 -5.65 4.08
CA HIS A 425 17.34 -6.22 4.28
C HIS A 425 18.10 -5.64 5.48
N ARG A 426 17.51 -4.71 6.26
CA ARG A 426 18.06 -4.30 7.56
C ARG A 426 17.92 -5.39 8.64
N ILE A 427 16.96 -6.30 8.47
CA ILE A 427 16.59 -7.30 9.49
C ILE A 427 16.44 -8.71 8.92
N VAL A 428 15.89 -8.85 7.72
CA VAL A 428 15.77 -10.16 7.06
C VAL A 428 16.89 -10.30 6.06
N ASP A 429 17.77 -11.28 6.25
CA ASP A 429 18.81 -11.62 5.28
C ASP A 429 18.31 -12.68 4.28
N GLY A 430 19.13 -12.98 3.26
CA GLY A 430 18.78 -13.96 2.23
C GLY A 430 18.55 -15.38 2.76
N ALA A 431 19.24 -15.78 3.83
CA ALA A 431 19.07 -17.11 4.41
C ALA A 431 17.72 -17.23 5.12
N LEU A 432 17.38 -16.24 5.96
CA LEU A 432 16.10 -16.18 6.65
C LEU A 432 14.93 -16.05 5.66
N ALA A 433 15.05 -15.19 4.64
CA ALA A 433 14.04 -15.05 3.59
C ALA A 433 13.82 -16.36 2.82
N GLY A 434 14.91 -17.03 2.42
CA GLY A 434 14.85 -18.31 1.73
C GLY A 434 14.20 -19.41 2.58
N GLN A 435 14.60 -19.53 3.84
CA GLN A 435 14.04 -20.50 4.78
C GLN A 435 12.55 -20.24 5.09
N PHE A 436 12.15 -18.98 5.19
CA PHE A 436 10.77 -18.59 5.40
C PHE A 436 9.88 -18.92 4.19
N LEU A 437 10.32 -18.58 2.97
CA LEU A 437 9.60 -18.91 1.74
C LEU A 437 9.51 -20.41 1.49
N ASP A 438 10.61 -21.14 1.69
CA ASP A 438 10.63 -22.60 1.61
C ASP A 438 9.63 -23.23 2.58
N ARG A 439 9.55 -22.69 3.81
CA ARG A 439 8.59 -23.16 4.81
C ARG A 439 7.13 -22.89 4.42
N ILE A 440 6.84 -21.75 3.81
CA ILE A 440 5.49 -21.46 3.27
C ILE A 440 5.16 -22.47 2.16
N ALA A 441 6.07 -22.69 1.22
CA ALA A 441 5.89 -23.66 0.13
C ALA A 441 5.66 -25.07 0.68
N TYR A 442 6.45 -25.49 1.67
CA TYR A 442 6.28 -26.76 2.38
C TYR A 442 4.88 -26.89 3.00
N TYR A 443 4.40 -25.90 3.76
CA TYR A 443 3.07 -25.99 4.38
C TYR A 443 1.94 -26.01 3.35
N LEU A 444 2.10 -25.33 2.22
CA LEU A 444 1.13 -25.38 1.12
C LEU A 444 1.11 -26.75 0.44
N THR A 445 2.28 -27.30 0.13
CA THR A 445 2.41 -28.61 -0.52
C THR A 445 2.01 -29.76 0.40
N ASN A 446 2.23 -29.63 1.72
CA ASN A 446 1.93 -30.64 2.72
C ASN A 446 0.73 -30.25 3.61
N SER A 447 -0.22 -29.48 3.09
CA SER A 447 -1.44 -29.11 3.83
C SER A 447 -2.24 -30.35 4.23
N ASP A 448 -2.63 -30.44 5.51
CA ASP A 448 -3.50 -31.53 5.99
C ASP A 448 -4.91 -31.34 5.42
N THR A 449 -5.24 -32.19 4.45
CA THR A 449 -6.53 -32.17 3.75
C THR A 449 -7.56 -33.12 4.35
N ASN A 450 -7.19 -33.90 5.37
CA ASN A 450 -8.06 -34.95 5.91
C ASN A 450 -9.04 -34.45 6.98
N ASN A 451 -8.73 -33.32 7.65
CA ASN A 451 -9.52 -32.81 8.79
C ASN A 451 -9.75 -31.29 8.72
N ILE A 452 -10.19 -30.77 7.56
CA ILE A 452 -10.34 -29.32 7.37
C ILE A 452 -11.67 -28.78 7.95
N PHE A 453 -12.78 -29.55 7.90
CA PHE A 453 -14.11 -29.07 8.37
C PHE A 453 -15.22 -30.14 8.53
#